data_AF-A0A7Y9LC49-F1
#
_entry.id   AF-A0A7Y9LC49-F1
#
_cell.length_a   1.000
_cell.length_b   1.000
_cell.length_c   1.000
_cell.angle_alpha   90.00
_cell.angle_beta   90.00
_cell.angle_gamma   90.00
#
_symmetry.space_group_name_H-M   'P 1'
#
loop_
_entity.id
_entity.type
_entity.pdbx_description
1 polymer ?
#
loop_
_entity_poly.entity_id
_entity_poly.type
_entity_poly.pdbx_seq_one_letter_code
_entity_poly.pdbx_strand_id
1 'polypeptide(L)'
;MTDEAQVNEALTAARAAHAAATEALARAEAAARAAGVEPDGTAAPELRVQRLRVVEPDGTTRMIIGNSAMSNFAPIRGRDVEHPDRGNLGGIIFCNDEGTEAGGLAYAGGKVDGEPRQLGFWSVDDFEQNEGFRLGAAQEGDRRSKWIEFADQPFFSVADFLEEAEGKTGAERDGVAAKYWPDDAGGNGILRLRLSRRRDRQVPDPQQLAGTWIGRGDLGIRSVGPTPTFVFDIPVAGSRHIDRLGHVQR
;
A
#
# COMPACT_ATOMS: atom_id res chain seq x y z
N MET A 1 -14.90 23.44 -11.24
CA MET A 1 -14.53 22.04 -11.56
C MET A 1 -13.71 22.11 -12.82
N THR A 2 -12.40 21.93 -12.69
CA THR A 2 -11.52 21.81 -13.87
C THR A 2 -11.90 20.54 -14.60
N ASP A 3 -12.10 20.63 -15.91
CA ASP A 3 -12.43 19.49 -16.75
C ASP A 3 -11.28 18.47 -16.68
N GLU A 4 -11.58 17.20 -16.37
CA GLU A 4 -10.58 16.13 -16.27
C GLU A 4 -9.81 15.96 -17.59
N ALA A 5 -10.48 16.20 -18.72
CA ALA A 5 -9.82 16.22 -20.03
C ALA A 5 -8.78 17.35 -20.12
N GLN A 6 -9.08 18.53 -19.56
CA GLN A 6 -8.18 19.68 -19.51
C GLN A 6 -6.99 19.42 -18.58
N VAL A 7 -7.18 18.72 -17.46
CA VAL A 7 -6.10 18.32 -16.55
C VAL A 7 -5.17 17.31 -17.24
N ASN A 8 -5.74 16.31 -17.92
CA ASN A 8 -4.97 15.30 -18.64
C ASN A 8 -4.21 15.86 -19.84
N GLU A 9 -4.80 16.82 -20.56
CA GLU A 9 -4.12 17.55 -21.64
C GLU A 9 -2.96 18.40 -21.09
N ALA A 10 -3.18 19.14 -19.99
CA ALA A 10 -2.14 19.93 -19.34
C ALA A 10 -0.99 19.06 -18.83
N LEU A 11 -1.29 17.90 -18.25
CA LEU A 11 -0.30 16.91 -17.85
C LEU A 11 0.49 16.39 -19.05
N THR A 12 -0.19 16.05 -20.15
CA THR A 12 0.46 15.59 -21.39
C THR A 12 1.44 16.63 -21.94
N ALA A 13 1.02 17.90 -22.00
CA ALA A 13 1.88 19.00 -22.44
C ALA A 13 3.07 19.23 -21.51
N ALA A 14 2.86 19.18 -20.18
CA ALA A 14 3.92 19.31 -19.19
C ALA A 14 4.96 18.19 -19.32
N ARG A 15 4.52 16.96 -19.56
CA ARG A 15 5.38 15.78 -19.78
C ARG A 15 6.23 15.91 -21.05
N ALA A 16 5.61 16.35 -22.15
CA ALA A 16 6.34 16.60 -23.40
C ALA A 16 7.42 17.69 -23.24
N ALA A 17 7.10 18.76 -22.51
CA ALA A 17 8.05 19.82 -22.19
C ALA A 17 9.21 19.33 -21.32
N HIS A 18 8.92 18.48 -20.32
CA HIS A 18 9.95 17.86 -19.48
C HIS A 18 10.89 16.97 -20.30
N ALA A 19 10.35 16.11 -21.18
CA ALA A 19 11.15 15.26 -22.05
C ALA A 19 12.10 16.09 -22.95
N ALA A 20 11.59 17.18 -23.56
CA ALA A 20 12.40 18.07 -24.39
C ALA A 20 13.52 18.78 -23.59
N ALA A 21 13.24 19.20 -22.35
CA ALA A 21 14.24 19.81 -21.48
C ALA A 21 15.34 18.81 -21.08
N THR A 22 14.97 17.57 -20.76
CA THR A 22 15.91 16.48 -20.45
C THR A 22 16.81 16.17 -21.64
N GLU A 23 16.26 16.10 -22.85
CA GLU A 23 17.05 15.88 -24.07
C GLU A 23 18.01 17.06 -24.34
N ALA A 24 17.56 18.30 -24.10
CA ALA A 24 18.40 19.49 -24.24
C ALA A 24 19.56 19.50 -23.23
N LEU A 25 19.31 19.12 -21.97
CA LEU A 25 20.35 18.98 -20.95
C LEU A 25 21.36 17.90 -21.35
N ALA A 26 20.91 16.72 -21.80
CA ALA A 26 21.79 15.65 -22.25
C ALA A 26 22.71 16.08 -23.42
N ARG A 27 22.17 16.86 -24.39
CA ARG A 27 22.97 17.44 -25.48
C ARG A 27 23.99 18.45 -24.97
N ALA A 28 23.60 19.31 -24.03
CA ALA A 28 24.51 20.29 -23.44
C ALA A 28 25.66 19.63 -22.67
N GLU A 29 25.36 18.59 -21.89
CA GLU A 29 26.38 17.81 -21.18
C GLU A 29 27.30 17.03 -22.13
N ALA A 30 26.77 16.48 -23.22
CA ALA A 30 27.58 15.85 -24.25
C ALA A 30 28.53 16.86 -24.93
N ALA A 31 28.06 18.08 -25.20
CA ALA A 31 28.88 19.17 -25.72
C ALA A 31 29.95 19.62 -24.71
N ALA A 32 29.61 19.69 -23.41
CA ALA A 32 30.57 19.99 -22.35
C ALA A 32 31.69 18.94 -22.28
N ARG A 33 31.34 17.65 -22.30
CA ARG A 33 32.30 16.52 -22.36
C ARG A 33 33.18 16.60 -23.61
N ALA A 34 32.60 16.90 -24.78
CA ALA A 34 33.36 17.11 -26.01
C ALA A 34 34.32 18.30 -25.94
N ALA A 35 34.01 19.31 -25.13
CA ALA A 35 34.87 20.45 -24.84
C ALA A 35 35.91 20.19 -23.72
N GLY A 36 36.01 18.96 -23.20
CA GLY A 36 36.93 18.60 -22.12
C GLY A 36 36.50 19.12 -20.74
N VAL A 37 35.25 19.56 -20.60
CA VAL A 37 34.63 19.91 -19.32
C VAL A 37 33.84 18.71 -18.87
N GLU A 38 34.33 18.00 -17.85
CA GLU A 38 33.49 17.04 -17.15
C GLU A 38 32.41 17.86 -16.41
N PRO A 39 31.12 17.73 -16.77
CA PRO A 39 30.07 18.31 -15.95
C PRO A 39 30.24 17.72 -14.57
N ASP A 40 30.47 18.57 -13.58
CA ASP A 40 30.86 18.18 -12.23
C ASP A 40 29.71 17.39 -11.59
N GLY A 41 29.68 16.08 -11.88
CA GLY A 41 28.73 15.12 -11.36
C GLY A 41 29.12 14.77 -9.94
N THR A 42 29.22 15.77 -9.08
CA THR A 42 29.36 15.55 -7.65
C THR A 42 28.10 14.84 -7.18
N ALA A 43 28.17 13.50 -7.14
CA ALA A 43 27.15 12.68 -6.52
C ALA A 43 26.88 13.27 -5.14
N ALA A 44 25.62 13.65 -4.87
CA ALA A 44 25.26 14.17 -3.56
C ALA A 44 25.60 13.08 -2.54
N PRO A 45 26.56 13.31 -1.63
CA PRO A 45 26.96 12.28 -0.67
C PRO A 45 25.82 11.93 0.30
N GLU A 46 24.86 12.85 0.46
CA GLU A 46 23.65 12.67 1.25
C GLU A 46 22.49 13.47 0.65
N LEU A 47 21.28 12.89 0.64
CA LEU A 47 20.04 13.58 0.28
C LEU A 47 19.10 13.64 1.49
N ARG A 48 18.86 14.85 2.01
CA ARG A 48 17.90 15.11 3.09
C ARG A 48 16.59 15.62 2.51
N VAL A 49 15.65 14.73 2.28
CA VAL A 49 14.33 15.03 1.68
C VAL A 49 13.22 14.31 2.43
N GLN A 50 11.99 14.79 2.29
CA GLN A 50 10.81 14.11 2.84
C GLN A 50 10.28 13.03 1.91
N ARG A 51 10.42 13.22 0.59
CA ARG A 51 9.93 12.32 -0.44
C ARG A 51 10.78 12.45 -1.70
N LEU A 52 11.06 11.32 -2.34
CA LEU A 52 11.70 11.21 -3.64
C LEU A 52 10.78 10.41 -4.56
N ARG A 53 10.64 10.86 -5.80
CA ARG A 53 9.88 10.16 -6.84
C ARG A 53 10.83 9.79 -7.97
N VAL A 54 10.86 8.52 -8.34
CA VAL A 54 11.48 8.05 -9.58
C VAL A 54 10.38 8.01 -10.63
N VAL A 55 10.63 8.68 -11.75
CA VAL A 55 9.69 8.83 -12.85
C VAL A 55 10.31 8.36 -14.15
N GLU A 56 9.46 7.87 -15.05
CA GLU A 56 9.80 7.62 -16.45
C GLU A 56 10.05 8.94 -17.20
N PRO A 57 10.61 8.89 -18.43
CA PRO A 57 10.80 10.08 -19.26
C PRO A 57 9.51 10.86 -19.55
N ASP A 58 8.37 10.15 -19.57
CA ASP A 58 7.04 10.75 -19.74
C ASP A 58 6.45 11.26 -18.42
N GLY A 59 7.20 11.26 -17.31
CA GLY A 59 6.76 11.70 -16.00
C GLY A 59 5.87 10.71 -15.24
N THR A 60 5.60 9.51 -15.77
CA THR A 60 4.87 8.46 -15.06
C THR A 60 5.66 7.99 -13.85
N THR A 61 5.00 7.81 -12.71
CA THR A 61 5.68 7.38 -11.47
C THR A 61 6.02 5.90 -11.53
N ARG A 62 7.23 5.54 -11.09
CA ARG A 62 7.66 4.14 -10.91
C ARG A 62 7.96 3.77 -9.47
N MET A 63 8.45 4.72 -8.68
CA MET A 63 8.78 4.47 -7.30
C MET A 63 8.69 5.76 -6.49
N ILE A 64 8.19 5.64 -5.26
CA ILE A 64 8.20 6.73 -4.27
C ILE A 64 8.93 6.24 -3.04
N ILE A 65 9.99 6.94 -2.63
CA ILE A 65 10.63 6.76 -1.33
C ILE A 65 10.18 7.90 -0.44
N GLY A 66 9.60 7.61 0.72
CA GLY A 66 8.96 8.64 1.53
C GLY A 66 9.12 8.45 3.03
N ASN A 67 8.95 9.56 3.75
CA ASN A 67 8.79 9.57 5.20
C ASN A 67 7.41 9.02 5.60
N SER A 68 7.10 9.11 6.89
CA SER A 68 5.86 8.57 7.47
C SER A 68 4.56 9.14 6.90
N ALA A 69 4.59 10.27 6.19
CA ALA A 69 3.40 10.86 5.56
C ALA A 69 3.15 10.33 4.14
N MET A 70 4.00 9.41 3.62
CA MET A 70 3.79 8.80 2.30
C MET A 70 2.55 7.91 2.25
N SER A 71 2.22 7.25 3.35
CA SER A 71 1.06 6.38 3.47
C SER A 71 -0.28 7.11 3.42
N ASN A 72 -0.27 8.45 3.51
CA ASN A 72 -1.47 9.28 3.38
C ASN A 72 -1.92 9.47 1.93
N PHE A 73 -1.20 8.91 0.95
CA PHE A 73 -1.53 9.01 -0.47
C PHE A 73 -1.32 7.66 -1.16
N ALA A 74 -2.15 7.36 -2.14
CA ALA A 74 -2.02 6.23 -3.04
C ALA A 74 -1.84 6.75 -4.49
N PRO A 75 -0.74 6.40 -5.17
CA PRO A 75 -0.60 6.63 -6.61
C PRO A 75 -1.61 5.78 -7.39
N ILE A 76 -2.46 6.41 -8.19
CA ILE A 76 -3.47 5.73 -9.01
C ILE A 76 -3.51 6.39 -10.38
N ARG A 77 -3.17 5.62 -11.43
CA ARG A 77 -3.18 6.06 -12.84
C ARG A 77 -2.46 7.40 -13.05
N GLY A 78 -1.34 7.59 -12.35
CA GLY A 78 -0.54 8.81 -12.39
C GLY A 78 -1.05 10.01 -11.58
N ARG A 79 -2.11 9.84 -10.78
CA ARG A 79 -2.62 10.82 -9.80
C ARG A 79 -2.32 10.37 -8.37
N ASP A 80 -2.07 11.29 -7.45
CA ASP A 80 -2.00 10.97 -6.02
C ASP A 80 -3.41 11.14 -5.40
N VAL A 81 -4.00 10.05 -4.92
CA VAL A 81 -5.31 10.04 -4.24
C VAL A 81 -5.08 10.04 -2.72
N GLU A 82 -5.83 10.86 -1.98
CA GLU A 82 -5.74 10.88 -0.52
C GLU A 82 -6.17 9.54 0.10
N HIS A 83 -5.39 9.09 1.08
CA HIS A 83 -5.58 7.83 1.79
C HIS A 83 -5.38 8.03 3.31
N PRO A 84 -6.22 8.86 3.98
CA PRO A 84 -5.95 9.39 5.31
C PRO A 84 -5.87 8.34 6.46
N ASP A 85 -6.42 7.14 6.25
CA ASP A 85 -6.59 6.14 7.33
C ASP A 85 -5.48 5.06 7.39
N ARG A 86 -4.43 5.14 6.55
CA ARG A 86 -3.34 4.13 6.53
C ARG A 86 -2.35 4.27 7.70
N GLY A 87 -2.51 5.30 8.54
CA GLY A 87 -1.56 5.66 9.58
C GLY A 87 -0.27 6.26 9.03
N ASN A 88 0.73 6.41 9.90
CA ASN A 88 2.02 7.03 9.58
C ASN A 88 3.11 5.98 9.32
N LEU A 89 3.29 5.58 8.06
CA LEU A 89 4.24 4.55 7.62
C LEU A 89 5.23 5.15 6.63
N GLY A 90 6.53 4.97 6.87
CA GLY A 90 7.59 5.36 5.92
C GLY A 90 8.13 4.16 5.15
N GLY A 91 8.76 4.39 4.00
CA GLY A 91 9.29 3.31 3.18
C GLY A 91 9.27 3.60 1.68
N ILE A 92 8.83 2.62 0.88
CA ILE A 92 8.88 2.64 -0.59
C ILE A 92 7.53 2.19 -1.15
N ILE A 93 6.95 2.93 -2.09
CA ILE A 93 5.83 2.49 -2.92
C ILE A 93 6.37 2.20 -4.33
N PHE A 94 6.01 1.05 -4.88
CA PHE A 94 6.27 0.71 -6.28
C PHE A 94 5.02 0.99 -7.10
N CYS A 95 5.19 1.49 -8.32
CA CYS A 95 4.09 1.73 -9.25
C CYS A 95 4.29 0.91 -10.54
N ASN A 96 3.18 0.44 -11.10
CA ASN A 96 3.14 -0.26 -12.38
C ASN A 96 3.37 0.69 -13.57
N ASP A 97 3.24 0.16 -14.80
CA ASP A 97 3.50 0.92 -16.02
C ASP A 97 2.57 2.12 -16.22
N GLU A 98 1.40 2.11 -15.60
CA GLU A 98 0.36 3.15 -15.67
C GLU A 98 0.45 4.16 -14.50
N GLY A 99 1.40 3.95 -13.58
CA GLY A 99 1.59 4.82 -12.41
C GLY A 99 0.60 4.56 -11.28
N THR A 100 0.02 3.36 -11.19
CA THR A 100 -0.78 2.88 -10.05
C THR A 100 0.10 2.11 -9.07
N GLU A 101 -0.08 2.28 -7.75
CA GLU A 101 0.57 1.49 -6.69
C GLU A 101 0.42 -0.01 -6.96
N ALA A 102 1.53 -0.74 -6.83
CA ALA A 102 1.63 -2.18 -7.08
C ALA A 102 2.34 -2.88 -5.91
N GLY A 103 2.08 -2.39 -4.70
CA GLY A 103 2.71 -2.82 -3.47
C GLY A 103 3.89 -1.93 -3.03
N GLY A 104 4.50 -2.31 -1.91
CA GLY A 104 5.50 -1.47 -1.28
C GLY A 104 6.17 -2.06 -0.06
N LEU A 105 7.13 -1.31 0.46
CA LEU A 105 7.76 -1.50 1.76
C LEU A 105 7.23 -0.45 2.72
N ALA A 106 6.72 -0.87 3.86
CA ALA A 106 6.19 0.03 4.88
C ALA A 106 6.77 -0.31 6.25
N TYR A 107 7.21 0.73 6.95
CA TYR A 107 7.79 0.65 8.28
C TYR A 107 7.21 1.73 9.19
N ALA A 108 6.97 1.33 10.43
CA ALA A 108 6.73 2.24 11.54
C ALA A 108 7.29 1.65 12.82
N GLY A 109 7.70 2.51 13.75
CA GLY A 109 8.35 2.06 14.96
C GLY A 109 8.49 3.18 15.98
N GLY A 110 8.51 2.79 17.26
CA GLY A 110 8.66 3.74 18.34
C GLY A 110 8.30 3.14 19.70
N LYS A 111 8.13 4.01 20.67
CA LYS A 111 7.55 3.66 21.97
C LYS A 111 6.17 4.26 22.09
N VAL A 112 5.20 3.47 22.54
CA VAL A 112 3.86 3.92 22.91
C VAL A 112 3.68 3.55 24.36
N ASP A 113 3.44 4.54 25.22
CA ASP A 113 3.33 4.36 26.68
C ASP A 113 4.54 3.64 27.31
N GLY A 114 5.74 3.90 26.79
CA GLY A 114 6.99 3.29 27.25
C GLY A 114 7.29 1.91 26.66
N GLU A 115 6.31 1.26 26.01
CA GLU A 115 6.43 -0.06 25.42
C GLU A 115 6.87 0.00 23.94
N PRO A 116 7.76 -0.90 23.49
CA PRO A 116 8.21 -0.94 22.10
C PRO A 116 7.07 -1.34 21.15
N ARG A 117 6.97 -0.61 20.04
CA ARG A 117 6.14 -0.90 18.88
C ARG A 117 7.03 -0.95 17.65
N GLN A 118 6.85 -1.96 16.81
CA GLN A 118 7.52 -2.05 15.52
C GLN A 118 6.58 -2.70 14.52
N LEU A 119 6.57 -2.19 13.29
CA LEU A 119 5.89 -2.76 12.14
C LEU A 119 6.83 -2.63 10.94
N GLY A 120 6.96 -3.71 10.19
CA GLY A 120 7.66 -3.71 8.92
C GLY A 120 7.07 -4.78 8.03
N PHE A 121 6.63 -4.41 6.84
CA PHE A 121 6.12 -5.38 5.87
C PHE A 121 6.43 -4.97 4.44
N TRP A 122 6.47 -5.97 3.58
CA TRP A 122 6.53 -5.86 2.15
C TRP A 122 5.24 -6.45 1.56
N SER A 123 4.69 -5.78 0.56
CA SER A 123 3.56 -6.27 -0.22
C SER A 123 3.84 -6.26 -1.72
N VAL A 124 3.13 -7.15 -2.41
CA VAL A 124 2.93 -7.12 -3.85
C VAL A 124 1.43 -7.16 -4.08
N ASP A 125 0.96 -6.21 -4.86
CA ASP A 125 -0.45 -6.06 -5.17
C ASP A 125 -0.73 -6.69 -6.53
N ASP A 126 -1.92 -7.25 -6.70
CA ASP A 126 -2.38 -7.64 -8.04
C ASP A 126 -2.75 -6.37 -8.84
N PHE A 127 -2.99 -6.51 -10.15
CA PHE A 127 -3.26 -5.35 -11.01
C PHE A 127 -4.45 -4.51 -10.51
N GLU A 128 -4.14 -3.28 -10.09
CA GLU A 128 -5.09 -2.32 -9.48
C GLU A 128 -5.92 -2.91 -8.33
N GLN A 129 -5.33 -3.87 -7.59
CA GLN A 129 -5.91 -4.51 -6.42
C GLN A 129 -5.15 -4.14 -5.15
N ASN A 130 -5.60 -4.71 -4.03
CA ASN A 130 -4.86 -4.74 -2.80
C ASN A 130 -3.80 -5.87 -2.78
N GLU A 131 -3.17 -6.09 -1.63
CA GLU A 131 -2.02 -6.96 -1.44
C GLU A 131 -2.37 -8.45 -1.62
N GLY A 132 -2.04 -9.02 -2.79
CA GLY A 132 -2.16 -10.46 -3.06
C GLY A 132 -1.06 -11.28 -2.37
N PHE A 133 0.08 -10.65 -2.10
CA PHE A 133 1.17 -11.25 -1.34
C PHE A 133 1.75 -10.28 -0.31
N ARG A 134 2.01 -10.78 0.90
CA ARG A 134 2.64 -10.00 1.98
C ARG A 134 3.64 -10.82 2.77
N LEU A 135 4.70 -10.18 3.24
CA LEU A 135 5.54 -10.71 4.31
C LEU A 135 5.98 -9.62 5.26
N GLY A 136 6.02 -9.92 6.55
CA GLY A 136 6.28 -8.89 7.53
C GLY A 136 6.49 -9.38 8.93
N ALA A 137 6.73 -8.41 9.80
CA ALA A 137 6.87 -8.58 11.22
C ALA A 137 6.25 -7.41 11.98
N ALA A 138 5.74 -7.70 13.17
CA ALA A 138 5.26 -6.69 14.10
C ALA A 138 5.65 -7.02 15.54
N GLN A 139 5.86 -5.98 16.33
CA GLN A 139 6.12 -6.03 17.76
C GLN A 139 5.15 -5.11 18.52
N GLU A 140 4.66 -5.62 19.64
CA GLU A 140 3.88 -4.89 20.64
C GLU A 140 4.35 -5.32 22.03
N GLY A 141 5.09 -4.45 22.72
CA GLY A 141 5.73 -4.80 23.99
C GLY A 141 6.67 -6.00 23.83
N ASP A 142 6.45 -7.05 24.61
CA ASP A 142 7.17 -8.32 24.53
C ASP A 142 6.65 -9.26 23.43
N ARG A 143 5.51 -8.95 22.81
CA ARG A 143 4.87 -9.79 21.79
C ARG A 143 5.46 -9.50 20.43
N ARG A 144 5.84 -10.56 19.72
CA ARG A 144 6.38 -10.49 18.35
C ARG A 144 5.60 -11.43 17.45
N SER A 145 5.42 -11.00 16.21
CA SER A 145 4.78 -11.78 15.16
C SER A 145 5.56 -11.63 13.86
N LYS A 146 5.58 -12.70 13.06
CA LYS A 146 6.17 -12.76 11.73
C LYS A 146 5.24 -13.57 10.84
N TRP A 147 5.05 -13.14 9.61
CA TRP A 147 4.13 -13.81 8.68
C TRP A 147 4.61 -13.73 7.24
N ILE A 148 4.13 -14.69 6.45
CA ILE A 148 4.08 -14.69 4.99
C ILE A 148 2.65 -15.06 4.63
N GLU A 149 2.02 -14.29 3.75
CA GLU A 149 0.61 -14.39 3.39
C GLU A 149 0.42 -14.34 1.87
N PHE A 150 -0.49 -15.18 1.39
CA PHE A 150 -0.97 -15.22 0.02
C PHE A 150 -2.49 -15.10 0.10
N ALA A 151 -3.06 -14.10 -0.55
CA ALA A 151 -4.49 -13.86 -0.61
C ALA A 151 -4.89 -13.68 -2.07
N ASP A 152 -6.05 -14.21 -2.45
CA ASP A 152 -6.69 -13.72 -3.65
C ASP A 152 -7.31 -12.37 -3.34
N GLN A 153 -7.27 -11.51 -4.34
CA GLN A 153 -7.96 -10.23 -4.38
C GLN A 153 -9.11 -10.30 -5.37
N PRO A 154 -10.11 -9.42 -5.26
CA PRO A 154 -11.23 -9.43 -6.18
C PRO A 154 -10.78 -9.11 -7.61
N PHE A 155 -11.62 -9.46 -8.58
CA PHE A 155 -11.29 -9.33 -10.01
C PHE A 155 -11.53 -7.95 -10.61
N PHE A 156 -12.09 -7.00 -9.84
CA PHE A 156 -12.43 -5.65 -10.33
C PHE A 156 -11.34 -4.65 -9.93
N SER A 157 -11.05 -3.63 -10.74
CA SER A 157 -10.10 -2.58 -10.36
C SER A 157 -10.58 -1.73 -9.17
N VAL A 158 -9.74 -1.58 -8.15
CA VAL A 158 -9.96 -0.63 -7.05
C VAL A 158 -9.90 0.82 -7.56
N ALA A 159 -9.12 1.09 -8.60
CA ALA A 159 -9.07 2.41 -9.23
C ALA A 159 -10.43 2.77 -9.84
N ASP A 160 -11.08 1.84 -10.54
CA ASP A 160 -12.43 2.06 -11.10
C ASP A 160 -13.45 2.32 -9.98
N PHE A 161 -13.38 1.58 -8.87
CA PHE A 161 -14.24 1.82 -7.71
C PHE A 161 -14.02 3.23 -7.15
N LEU A 162 -12.77 3.65 -6.95
CA LEU A 162 -12.45 4.95 -6.38
C LEU A 162 -12.92 6.11 -7.26
N GLU A 163 -12.75 5.96 -8.58
CA GLU A 163 -13.25 6.91 -9.57
C GLU A 163 -14.79 6.98 -9.55
N GLU A 164 -15.48 5.84 -9.54
CA GLU A 164 -16.95 5.83 -9.47
C GLU A 164 -17.46 6.35 -8.12
N ALA A 165 -16.73 6.14 -7.02
CA ALA A 165 -17.09 6.62 -5.69
C ALA A 165 -16.73 8.10 -5.45
N GLU A 166 -15.98 8.73 -6.35
CA GLU A 166 -15.52 10.11 -6.18
C GLU A 166 -16.70 11.08 -6.03
N GLY A 167 -16.62 11.95 -5.02
CA GLY A 167 -17.67 12.93 -4.72
C GLY A 167 -18.97 12.35 -4.13
N LYS A 168 -19.12 11.03 -4.05
CA LYS A 168 -20.31 10.36 -3.48
C LYS A 168 -20.17 10.15 -1.97
N THR A 169 -21.30 10.21 -1.26
CA THR A 169 -21.35 9.99 0.18
C THR A 169 -22.59 9.20 0.58
N GLY A 170 -22.58 8.61 1.79
CA GLY A 170 -23.72 7.85 2.33
C GLY A 170 -24.21 6.77 1.37
N ALA A 171 -25.54 6.67 1.21
CA ALA A 171 -26.20 5.63 0.43
C ALA A 171 -25.73 5.56 -1.04
N GLU A 172 -25.29 6.67 -1.64
CA GLU A 172 -24.78 6.67 -3.02
C GLU A 172 -23.43 5.97 -3.10
N ARG A 173 -22.54 6.23 -2.15
CA ARG A 173 -21.24 5.56 -2.06
C ARG A 173 -21.41 4.09 -1.69
N ASP A 174 -22.34 3.79 -0.80
CA ASP A 174 -22.67 2.42 -0.38
C ASP A 174 -23.21 1.61 -1.58
N GLY A 175 -24.02 2.24 -2.43
CA GLY A 175 -24.51 1.62 -3.67
C GLY A 175 -23.40 1.29 -4.67
N VAL A 176 -22.41 2.18 -4.81
CA VAL A 176 -21.19 1.90 -5.60
C VAL A 176 -20.41 0.75 -4.97
N ALA A 177 -20.16 0.79 -3.66
CA ALA A 177 -19.43 -0.27 -2.96
C ALA A 177 -20.09 -1.64 -3.17
N ALA A 178 -21.42 -1.73 -3.08
CA ALA A 178 -22.17 -2.98 -3.30
C ALA A 178 -22.04 -3.55 -4.72
N LYS A 179 -21.80 -2.70 -5.74
CA LYS A 179 -21.55 -3.14 -7.13
C LYS A 179 -20.21 -3.86 -7.25
N TYR A 180 -19.19 -3.36 -6.56
CA TYR A 180 -17.83 -3.92 -6.60
C TYR A 180 -17.68 -5.08 -5.61
N TRP A 181 -18.30 -5.01 -4.44
CA TRP A 181 -18.26 -6.02 -3.38
C TRP A 181 -19.61 -6.74 -3.16
N PRO A 182 -20.21 -7.43 -4.15
CA PRO A 182 -21.34 -8.30 -3.88
C PRO A 182 -20.91 -9.53 -3.06
N ASP A 183 -21.88 -10.18 -2.39
CA ASP A 183 -21.65 -11.35 -1.53
C ASP A 183 -20.98 -12.53 -2.27
N ASP A 184 -21.14 -12.61 -3.59
CA ASP A 184 -20.58 -13.64 -4.46
C ASP A 184 -19.32 -13.20 -5.22
N ALA A 185 -18.75 -12.03 -4.89
CA ALA A 185 -17.51 -11.55 -5.48
C ALA A 185 -16.37 -12.55 -5.27
N GLY A 186 -15.94 -13.18 -6.36
CA GLY A 186 -14.78 -14.07 -6.34
C GLY A 186 -13.52 -13.32 -5.92
N GLY A 187 -12.67 -13.97 -5.13
CA GLY A 187 -11.37 -13.41 -4.75
C GLY A 187 -11.40 -12.34 -3.66
N ASN A 188 -12.53 -12.00 -3.05
CA ASN A 188 -12.55 -10.96 -2.02
C ASN A 188 -11.79 -11.37 -0.73
N GLY A 189 -10.49 -11.04 -0.65
CA GLY A 189 -9.65 -11.25 0.53
C GLY A 189 -9.50 -12.72 0.93
N ILE A 190 -9.58 -13.64 -0.04
CA ILE A 190 -9.53 -15.09 0.25
C ILE A 190 -8.09 -15.47 0.58
N LEU A 191 -7.79 -15.67 1.86
CA LEU A 191 -6.49 -16.14 2.30
C LEU A 191 -6.22 -17.57 1.82
N ARG A 192 -5.27 -17.72 0.89
CA ARG A 192 -4.84 -19.02 0.34
C ARG A 192 -3.83 -19.72 1.23
N LEU A 193 -2.85 -18.97 1.74
CA LEU A 193 -1.81 -19.50 2.59
C LEU A 193 -1.34 -18.43 3.56
N ARG A 194 -1.16 -18.82 4.84
CA ARG A 194 -0.44 -18.02 5.81
C ARG A 194 0.54 -18.90 6.56
N LEU A 195 1.83 -18.60 6.39
CA LEU A 195 2.87 -19.13 7.25
C LEU A 195 3.13 -18.12 8.36
N SER A 196 2.88 -18.49 9.60
CA SER A 196 3.23 -17.68 10.76
C SER A 196 3.65 -18.57 11.90
N ARG A 197 4.60 -18.09 12.72
CA ARG A 197 4.84 -18.70 14.02
C ARG A 197 3.91 -18.03 15.02
N ARG A 198 3.09 -18.83 15.73
CA ARG A 198 2.20 -18.30 16.76
C ARG A 198 2.99 -17.50 17.80
N ARG A 199 2.30 -16.52 18.40
CA ARG A 199 2.78 -15.73 19.55
C ARG A 199 3.45 -16.64 20.57
N ASP A 200 4.63 -16.29 21.03
CA ASP A 200 5.28 -17.00 22.13
C ASP A 200 4.33 -17.06 23.36
N ARG A 201 4.27 -18.21 24.03
CA ARG A 201 3.53 -18.50 25.30
C ARG A 201 2.01 -18.81 25.28
N GLN A 202 1.42 -19.32 24.20
CA GLN A 202 0.10 -19.99 24.30
C GLN A 202 0.20 -21.51 24.08
N VAL A 203 0.09 -22.29 25.17
CA VAL A 203 -0.18 -23.75 25.12
C VAL A 203 -1.69 -23.93 24.89
N PRO A 204 -2.16 -24.79 23.97
CA PRO A 204 -3.59 -24.94 23.70
C PRO A 204 -4.33 -25.70 24.80
N ASP A 205 -5.57 -25.30 25.07
CA ASP A 205 -6.60 -26.14 25.67
C ASP A 205 -6.96 -27.28 24.69
N PRO A 206 -6.81 -28.57 25.09
CA PRO A 206 -7.11 -29.72 24.25
C PRO A 206 -8.55 -29.78 23.73
N GLN A 207 -9.51 -29.07 24.32
CA GLN A 207 -10.92 -29.15 23.94
C GLN A 207 -11.30 -28.30 22.73
N GLN A 208 -10.43 -27.39 22.25
CA GLN A 208 -10.62 -26.67 20.97
C GLN A 208 -10.10 -27.46 19.74
N LEU A 209 -9.66 -28.72 19.91
CA LEU A 209 -9.05 -29.56 18.87
C LEU A 209 -10.00 -30.63 18.28
N ALA A 210 -11.29 -30.60 18.61
CA ALA A 210 -12.27 -31.52 18.04
C ALA A 210 -12.58 -31.15 16.58
N GLY A 211 -11.85 -31.78 15.66
CA GLY A 211 -11.96 -31.61 14.19
C GLY A 211 -10.64 -31.82 13.44
N THR A 212 -9.53 -31.99 14.15
CA THR A 212 -8.18 -32.09 13.59
C THR A 212 -7.59 -33.47 13.77
N TRP A 213 -7.20 -34.14 12.69
CA TRP A 213 -6.31 -35.31 12.65
C TRP A 213 -6.03 -35.67 11.15
N ILE A 214 -4.87 -36.05 10.62
CA ILE A 214 -3.51 -36.36 11.13
C ILE A 214 -2.49 -36.01 10.04
N GLY A 215 -1.38 -35.39 10.40
CA GLY A 215 -0.14 -35.39 9.61
C GLY A 215 1.04 -35.03 10.50
N ARG A 216 1.82 -36.04 10.90
CA ARG A 216 2.98 -35.86 11.80
C ARG A 216 4.06 -35.00 11.14
N GLY A 217 4.53 -33.99 11.87
CA GLY A 217 5.67 -33.15 11.52
C GLY A 217 5.32 -31.67 11.65
N ASP A 218 6.08 -30.92 12.44
CA ASP A 218 5.86 -29.53 12.87
C ASP A 218 5.72 -28.50 11.71
N LEU A 219 4.56 -28.48 11.05
CA LEU A 219 4.16 -27.50 10.05
C LEU A 219 2.67 -27.22 10.24
N GLY A 220 2.35 -26.12 10.92
CA GLY A 220 0.97 -25.67 11.10
C GLY A 220 0.46 -24.95 9.85
N ILE A 221 -0.12 -25.69 8.90
CA ILE A 221 -0.97 -25.12 7.85
C ILE A 221 -2.36 -24.94 8.46
N ARG A 222 -2.87 -23.71 8.53
CA ARG A 222 -4.28 -23.46 8.83
C ARG A 222 -4.93 -22.76 7.65
N SER A 223 -6.04 -23.32 7.18
CA SER A 223 -7.11 -22.55 6.56
C SER A 223 -7.76 -21.72 7.67
N VAL A 224 -7.57 -20.40 7.63
CA VAL A 224 -8.12 -19.49 8.65
C VAL A 224 -9.20 -18.65 7.98
N GLY A 225 -10.47 -19.00 8.22
CA GLY A 225 -11.54 -18.00 8.24
C GLY A 225 -11.68 -17.39 9.64
N PRO A 226 -12.44 -16.31 9.76
CA PRO A 226 -11.98 -14.95 9.47
C PRO A 226 -10.94 -14.50 10.53
N THR A 227 -9.72 -14.23 10.09
CA THR A 227 -8.75 -13.40 10.85
C THR A 227 -8.94 -11.94 10.43
N PRO A 228 -8.49 -10.93 11.20
CA PRO A 228 -8.77 -9.54 10.89
C PRO A 228 -8.15 -9.24 9.53
N THR A 229 -9.02 -9.08 8.54
CA THR A 229 -8.71 -8.35 7.32
C THR A 229 -8.25 -6.97 7.81
N PHE A 230 -7.06 -6.52 7.44
CA PHE A 230 -6.92 -5.08 7.22
C PHE A 230 -7.82 -4.81 6.01
N VAL A 231 -9.10 -4.62 6.30
CA VAL A 231 -10.06 -4.09 5.35
C VAL A 231 -9.52 -2.69 5.04
N PHE A 232 -9.43 -2.36 3.77
CA PHE A 232 -9.50 -0.96 3.38
C PHE A 232 -10.86 -0.48 3.88
N ASP A 233 -10.91 0.04 5.10
CA ASP A 233 -12.12 0.60 5.68
C ASP A 233 -12.43 1.87 4.89
N ILE A 234 -13.15 1.69 3.78
CA ILE A 234 -13.97 2.73 3.21
C ILE A 234 -15.19 2.81 4.13
N PRO A 235 -15.40 3.90 4.87
CA PRO A 235 -16.52 3.98 5.79
C PRO A 235 -17.84 3.92 5.00
N VAL A 236 -18.53 2.79 5.09
CA VAL A 236 -19.91 2.59 4.64
C VAL A 236 -20.80 2.81 5.86
N ALA A 237 -21.77 3.71 5.76
CA ALA A 237 -22.60 4.09 6.90
C ALA A 237 -23.59 2.95 7.26
N GLY A 238 -23.30 2.19 8.32
CA GLY A 238 -24.28 1.22 8.87
C GLY A 238 -23.72 -0.04 9.54
N SER A 239 -22.41 -0.27 9.53
CA SER A 239 -21.80 -1.37 10.28
C SER A 239 -21.64 -1.02 11.76
N ARG A 240 -22.15 -1.89 12.65
CA ARG A 240 -22.04 -1.70 14.10
C ARG A 240 -20.58 -1.83 14.52
N HIS A 241 -19.99 -0.75 15.00
CA HIS A 241 -18.69 -0.71 15.64
C HIS A 241 -18.64 -1.68 16.84
N ILE A 242 -17.66 -2.58 16.85
CA ILE A 242 -17.16 -3.14 18.12
C ILE A 242 -15.98 -2.26 18.52
N ASP A 243 -16.32 -1.23 19.27
CA ASP A 243 -15.38 -0.40 19.99
C ASP A 243 -14.72 -1.25 21.08
N ARG A 244 -13.41 -1.44 20.99
CA ARG A 244 -12.61 -1.91 22.12
C ARG A 244 -11.24 -1.25 22.17
N LEU A 245 -11.23 0.07 22.09
CA LEU A 245 -10.21 0.89 22.71
C LEU A 245 -10.94 1.89 23.60
N GLY A 246 -11.03 1.54 24.89
CA GLY A 246 -11.58 2.44 25.87
C GLY A 246 -10.71 3.68 25.98
N HIS A 247 -11.32 4.86 25.87
CA HIS A 247 -11.02 5.95 26.78
C HIS A 247 -12.25 6.85 26.96
N VAL A 248 -12.57 7.02 28.23
CA VAL A 248 -13.50 7.98 28.81
C VAL A 248 -13.04 9.39 28.48
N GLN A 249 -13.97 10.26 28.06
CA GLN A 249 -13.87 11.68 28.34
C GLN A 249 -15.18 12.17 28.98
N ARG A 250 -15.03 13.12 29.91
CA ARG A 250 -16.13 13.80 30.59
C ARG A 250 -16.95 14.64 29.62
#